data_AF-A0A366ZFY6-F1
#
_entry.id   AF-A0A366ZFY6-F1
#
_cell.length_a   1.000
_cell.length_b   1.000
_cell.length_c   1.000
_cell.angle_alpha   90.00
_cell.angle_beta   90.00
_cell.angle_gamma   90.00
#
_symmetry.space_group_name_H-M   'P 1'
#
loop_
_entity.id
_entity.type
_entity.pdbx_description
1 polymer ?
#
loop_
_entity_poly.entity_id
_entity_poly.type
_entity_poly.pdbx_seq_one_letter_code
_entity_poly.pdbx_strand_id
1 'polypeptide(L)'
;MESLASALRAGTDSPTPGPLLVTASMLLDIAAGDPDPSTATATLVRGLLSWNRPECSAGALAMATLSRDDALRREVRRDAADRGHLLPRWLVELNRSEAVDRAVELSTVFRDVDELVVGVTVSGGHCLTAVVHVDNELGFRVVDGRLYARHVDVVVAAIEGGEDPDVRVRDITPADARARLTDALRDPDLDALSGRSTPWRQLRPLVRWLVTVLPDGGDAVVAAAGDDVDLDDVTAAFLASPWGRPWVRSDLPELVEAVLGDGLGNGLGDPLLWAPHNVRRLLHPESIWLDHEDLDTERVPELLRDIIRYGHAERGLRPGLTDDALAAVDRHAPRYLAAVRAWHDDVA
;
A
#
# COMPACT_ATOMS: atom_id res chain seq x y z
N MET A 1 -4.12 10.95 29.92
CA MET A 1 -5.41 11.68 29.79
C MET A 1 -5.22 13.14 29.43
N GLU A 2 -4.40 13.91 30.16
CA GLU A 2 -4.12 15.32 29.83
C GLU A 2 -3.50 15.50 28.44
N SER A 3 -2.63 14.56 28.02
CA SER A 3 -2.08 14.48 26.67
C SER A 3 -3.15 14.33 25.57
N LEU A 4 -4.19 13.51 25.78
CA LEU A 4 -5.27 13.34 24.79
C LEU A 4 -6.15 14.59 24.67
N ALA A 5 -6.55 15.20 25.79
CA ALA A 5 -7.28 16.45 25.76
C ALA A 5 -6.47 17.57 25.07
N SER A 6 -5.15 17.61 25.31
CA SER A 6 -4.27 18.56 24.64
C SER A 6 -4.17 18.31 23.14
N ALA A 7 -4.08 17.05 22.69
CA ALA A 7 -4.09 16.71 21.26
C ALA A 7 -5.41 17.07 20.58
N LEU A 8 -6.55 16.77 21.22
CA LEU A 8 -7.87 17.13 20.72
C LEU A 8 -8.05 18.65 20.63
N ARG A 9 -7.56 19.39 21.63
CA ARG A 9 -7.58 20.86 21.61
C ARG A 9 -6.73 21.41 20.47
N ALA A 10 -5.47 20.97 20.37
CA ALA A 10 -4.58 21.37 19.28
C ALA A 10 -5.17 21.05 17.90
N GLY A 11 -5.87 19.92 17.76
CA GLY A 11 -6.57 19.57 16.54
C GLY A 11 -7.80 20.44 16.25
N THR A 12 -8.54 20.82 17.28
CA THR A 12 -9.71 21.70 17.15
C THR A 12 -9.31 23.13 16.79
N ASP A 13 -8.19 23.62 17.35
CA ASP A 13 -7.65 24.96 17.12
C ASP A 13 -6.81 25.05 15.83
N SER A 14 -6.55 23.91 15.19
CA SER A 14 -5.80 23.84 13.94
C SER A 14 -6.52 24.56 12.80
N PRO A 15 -5.80 25.28 11.91
CA PRO A 15 -6.39 25.90 10.73
C PRO A 15 -6.86 24.89 9.69
N THR A 16 -6.49 23.61 9.83
CA THR A 16 -6.89 22.53 8.94
C THR A 16 -7.51 21.36 9.73
N PRO A 17 -8.42 20.60 9.12
CA PRO A 17 -9.11 19.50 9.81
C PRO A 17 -8.21 18.30 10.12
N GLY A 18 -7.07 18.17 9.43
CA GLY A 18 -6.18 17.00 9.49
C GLY A 18 -5.80 16.56 10.92
N PRO A 19 -5.23 17.43 11.77
CA PRO A 19 -4.79 17.03 13.10
C PRO A 19 -5.89 16.46 14.01
N LEU A 20 -7.12 17.02 13.95
CA LEU A 20 -8.25 16.46 14.71
C LEU A 20 -8.68 15.10 14.15
N LEU A 21 -8.77 14.97 12.83
CA LEU A 21 -9.20 13.73 12.17
C LEU A 21 -8.19 12.60 12.35
N VAL A 22 -6.89 12.89 12.32
CA VAL A 22 -5.84 11.93 12.65
C VAL A 22 -5.97 11.44 14.09
N THR A 23 -6.20 12.34 15.04
CA THR A 23 -6.43 11.97 16.45
C THR A 23 -7.68 11.08 16.60
N ALA A 24 -8.78 11.42 15.93
CA ALA A 24 -10.00 10.61 15.94
C ALA A 24 -9.79 9.22 15.30
N SER A 25 -9.00 9.15 14.23
CA SER A 25 -8.61 7.92 13.55
C SER A 25 -7.79 7.00 14.47
N MET A 26 -6.82 7.54 15.21
CA MET A 26 -6.06 6.80 16.22
C MET A 26 -6.98 6.17 17.28
N LEU A 27 -8.00 6.91 17.76
CA LEU A 27 -8.96 6.38 18.73
C LEU A 27 -9.86 5.29 18.14
N LEU A 28 -10.20 5.39 16.84
CA LEU A 28 -10.95 4.35 16.15
C LEU A 28 -10.12 3.08 15.91
N ASP A 29 -8.82 3.20 15.63
CA ASP A 29 -7.93 2.04 15.55
C ASP A 29 -7.85 1.30 16.89
N ILE A 30 -7.81 2.02 18.01
CA ILE A 30 -7.88 1.41 19.35
C ILE A 30 -9.18 0.62 19.51
N ALA A 31 -10.33 1.19 19.10
CA ALA A 31 -11.62 0.49 19.15
C ALA A 31 -11.66 -0.73 18.22
N ALA A 32 -10.99 -0.66 17.07
CA ALA A 32 -10.97 -1.73 16.07
C ALA A 32 -10.27 -3.01 16.54
N GLY A 33 -9.43 -2.92 17.57
CA GLY A 33 -8.80 -4.08 18.21
C GLY A 33 -9.72 -4.87 19.15
N ASP A 34 -10.92 -4.35 19.47
CA ASP A 34 -11.89 -5.02 20.34
C ASP A 34 -12.70 -6.09 19.57
N PRO A 35 -13.12 -7.21 20.20
CA PRO A 35 -14.02 -8.18 19.58
C PRO A 35 -15.35 -7.59 19.09
N ASP A 36 -15.83 -6.51 19.72
CA ASP A 36 -16.96 -5.70 19.25
C ASP A 36 -16.54 -4.24 19.04
N PRO A 37 -15.95 -3.92 17.86
CA PRO A 37 -15.48 -2.57 17.55
C PRO A 37 -16.57 -1.50 17.63
N SER A 38 -17.83 -1.88 17.37
CA SER A 38 -18.95 -0.95 17.36
C SER A 38 -19.28 -0.47 18.76
N THR A 39 -19.37 -1.40 19.72
CA THR A 39 -19.57 -1.11 21.14
C THR A 39 -18.36 -0.39 21.73
N ALA A 40 -17.13 -0.80 21.38
CA ALA A 40 -15.92 -0.13 21.82
C ALA A 40 -15.86 1.33 21.33
N THR A 41 -16.22 1.59 20.07
CA THR A 41 -16.30 2.94 19.51
C THR A 41 -17.31 3.80 20.28
N ALA A 42 -18.53 3.29 20.50
CA ALA A 42 -19.55 4.00 21.27
C ALA A 42 -19.10 4.28 22.71
N THR A 43 -18.37 3.35 23.33
CA THR A 43 -17.82 3.50 24.67
C THR A 43 -16.77 4.61 24.73
N LEU A 44 -15.83 4.65 23.78
CA LEU A 44 -14.83 5.72 23.70
C LEU A 44 -15.47 7.08 23.45
N VAL A 45 -16.45 7.15 22.54
CA VAL A 45 -17.20 8.39 22.27
C VAL A 45 -17.89 8.90 23.53
N ARG A 46 -18.64 8.06 24.24
CA ARG A 46 -19.29 8.44 25.52
C ARG A 46 -18.28 8.79 26.60
N GLY A 47 -17.13 8.11 26.63
CA GLY A 47 -16.00 8.44 27.49
C GLY A 47 -15.49 9.86 27.25
N LEU A 48 -15.29 10.26 25.99
CA LEU A 48 -14.91 11.64 25.65
C LEU A 48 -15.98 12.65 26.10
N LEU A 49 -17.26 12.38 25.83
CA LEU A 49 -18.36 13.29 26.23
C LEU A 49 -18.43 13.50 27.74
N SER A 50 -18.09 12.49 28.54
CA SER A 50 -18.09 12.57 30.01
C SER A 50 -17.14 13.64 30.56
N TRP A 51 -16.11 14.05 29.81
CA TRP A 51 -15.14 15.06 30.24
C TRP A 51 -15.71 16.48 30.18
N ASN A 52 -16.85 16.69 29.51
CA ASN A 52 -17.54 17.97 29.42
C ASN A 52 -16.64 19.12 28.96
N ARG A 53 -15.91 18.92 27.85
CA ARG A 53 -15.06 19.93 27.21
C ARG A 53 -15.35 20.04 25.72
N PRO A 54 -15.29 21.25 25.13
CA PRO A 54 -15.53 21.44 23.69
C PRO A 54 -14.64 20.56 22.81
N GLU A 55 -13.33 20.46 23.12
CA GLU A 55 -12.38 19.63 22.36
C GLU A 55 -12.73 18.13 22.40
N CYS A 56 -13.33 17.66 23.50
CA CYS A 56 -13.77 16.27 23.64
C CYS A 56 -15.06 16.01 22.84
N SER A 57 -15.99 16.96 22.80
CA SER A 57 -17.15 16.90 21.91
C SER A 57 -16.72 16.95 20.43
N ALA A 58 -15.69 17.71 20.09
CA ALA A 58 -15.13 17.74 18.74
C ALA A 58 -14.53 16.38 18.35
N GLY A 59 -13.68 15.80 19.21
CA GLY A 59 -13.13 14.45 19.00
C GLY A 59 -14.22 13.37 18.88
N ALA A 60 -15.23 13.41 19.74
CA ALA A 60 -16.37 12.50 19.71
C ALA A 60 -17.16 12.61 18.38
N LEU A 61 -17.37 13.84 17.88
CA LEU A 61 -18.09 14.06 16.63
C LEU A 61 -17.28 13.60 15.42
N ALA A 62 -15.97 13.81 15.45
CA ALA A 62 -15.05 13.29 14.44
C ALA A 62 -15.10 11.75 14.41
N MET A 63 -14.94 11.09 15.55
CA MET A 63 -15.03 9.62 15.64
C MET A 63 -16.36 9.08 15.12
N ALA A 64 -17.49 9.64 15.57
CA ALA A 64 -18.82 9.21 15.13
C ALA A 64 -19.07 9.44 13.63
N THR A 65 -18.39 10.43 13.03
CA THR A 65 -18.50 10.69 11.59
C THR A 65 -17.62 9.72 10.78
N LEU A 66 -16.37 9.50 11.22
CA LEU A 66 -15.44 8.57 10.57
C LEU A 66 -15.90 7.10 10.69
N SER A 67 -16.55 6.72 11.80
CA SER A 67 -17.16 5.40 11.97
C SER A 67 -18.45 5.20 11.16
N ARG A 68 -18.96 6.26 10.52
CA ARG A 68 -20.23 6.27 9.78
C ARG A 68 -21.46 5.85 10.61
N ASP A 69 -21.39 6.03 11.93
CA ASP A 69 -22.53 5.77 12.82
C ASP A 69 -23.43 7.00 12.94
N ASP A 70 -24.50 7.00 12.16
CA ASP A 70 -25.50 8.07 12.15
C ASP A 70 -26.22 8.24 13.50
N ALA A 71 -26.43 7.17 14.26
CA ALA A 71 -27.09 7.25 15.56
C ALA A 71 -26.16 7.92 16.59
N LEU A 72 -24.90 7.48 16.63
CA LEU A 72 -23.86 8.05 17.48
C LEU A 72 -23.58 9.52 17.10
N ARG A 73 -23.56 9.85 15.81
CA ARG A 73 -23.39 11.23 15.35
C ARG A 73 -24.53 12.13 15.82
N ARG A 74 -25.78 11.65 15.78
CA ARG A 74 -26.94 12.38 16.33
C ARG A 74 -26.87 12.51 17.85
N GLU A 75 -26.40 11.48 18.57
CA GLU A 75 -26.18 11.50 20.02
C GLU A 75 -25.17 12.60 20.40
N VAL A 76 -23.98 12.58 19.78
CA VAL A 76 -22.92 13.57 20.03
C VAL A 76 -23.38 14.99 19.70
N ARG A 77 -24.08 15.20 18.58
CA ARG A 77 -24.58 16.54 18.20
C ARG A 77 -25.59 17.09 19.21
N ARG A 78 -26.48 16.23 19.74
CA ARG A 78 -27.44 16.63 20.78
C ARG A 78 -26.73 16.99 22.07
N ASP A 79 -25.81 16.14 22.54
CA ASP A 79 -25.03 16.38 23.77
C ASP A 79 -24.21 17.68 23.68
N ALA A 80 -23.55 17.93 22.54
CA ALA A 80 -22.80 19.17 22.33
C ALA A 80 -23.71 20.42 22.34
N ALA A 81 -24.90 20.33 21.75
CA ALA A 81 -25.87 21.42 21.74
C ALA A 81 -26.44 21.71 23.14
N ASP A 82 -26.81 20.67 23.90
CA ASP A 82 -27.34 20.78 25.26
C ASP A 82 -26.31 21.41 26.21
N ARG A 83 -25.02 21.16 25.98
CA ARG A 83 -23.89 21.75 26.73
C ARG A 83 -23.48 23.15 26.24
N GLY A 84 -24.01 23.61 25.10
CA GLY A 84 -23.62 24.87 24.47
C GLY A 84 -22.19 24.87 23.90
N HIS A 85 -21.64 23.70 23.57
CA HIS A 85 -20.32 23.60 22.95
C HIS A 85 -20.38 24.06 21.48
N LEU A 86 -19.56 25.07 21.15
CA LEU A 86 -19.41 25.55 19.78
C LEU A 86 -18.38 24.69 19.06
N LEU A 87 -18.82 23.97 18.02
CA LEU A 87 -17.96 23.13 17.19
C LEU A 87 -17.66 23.81 15.85
N PRO A 88 -16.46 23.60 15.27
CA PRO A 88 -16.13 24.15 13.96
C PRO A 88 -17.14 23.72 12.89
N ARG A 89 -17.53 24.66 12.02
CA ARG A 89 -18.52 24.39 10.95
C ARG A 89 -18.11 23.22 10.07
N TRP A 90 -16.83 23.15 9.68
CA TRP A 90 -16.31 22.07 8.85
C TRP A 90 -16.53 20.70 9.49
N LEU A 91 -16.47 20.60 10.82
CA LEU A 91 -16.65 19.36 11.55
C LEU A 91 -18.12 18.98 11.64
N VAL A 92 -18.99 19.96 11.88
CA VAL A 92 -20.45 19.76 11.88
C VAL A 92 -20.93 19.29 10.51
N GLU A 93 -20.35 19.80 9.43
CA GLU A 93 -20.71 19.47 8.05
C GLU A 93 -19.81 18.37 7.43
N LEU A 94 -18.91 17.75 8.19
CA LEU A 94 -17.94 16.77 7.70
C LEU A 94 -18.58 15.60 6.92
N ASN A 95 -19.80 15.19 7.31
CA ASN A 95 -20.56 14.14 6.62
C ASN A 95 -21.09 14.54 5.23
N ARG A 96 -20.87 15.80 4.81
CA ARG A 96 -21.18 16.36 3.48
C ARG A 96 -19.91 16.66 2.70
N SER A 97 -18.80 16.01 3.04
CA SER A 97 -17.57 16.11 2.25
C SER A 97 -17.82 15.55 0.86
N GLU A 98 -17.16 16.13 -0.14
CA GLU A 98 -17.32 15.79 -1.54
C GLU A 98 -15.99 15.29 -2.09
N ALA A 99 -16.04 14.30 -2.98
CA ALA A 99 -14.86 13.81 -3.67
C ALA A 99 -14.29 14.91 -4.59
N VAL A 100 -12.98 14.93 -4.74
CA VAL A 100 -12.33 15.71 -5.80
C VAL A 100 -12.43 14.90 -7.10
N ASP A 101 -12.68 15.58 -8.22
CA ASP A 101 -12.88 14.95 -9.54
C ASP A 101 -11.62 14.27 -10.11
N ARG A 102 -10.46 14.53 -9.51
CA ARG A 102 -9.17 13.99 -9.92
C ARG A 102 -8.66 12.96 -8.90
N ALA A 103 -8.32 11.78 -9.40
CA ALA A 103 -7.54 10.78 -8.71
C ALA A 103 -6.36 10.37 -9.58
N VAL A 104 -5.27 9.94 -8.96
CA VAL A 104 -4.01 9.66 -9.66
C VAL A 104 -3.46 8.31 -9.18
N GLU A 105 -2.97 7.53 -10.12
CA GLU A 105 -2.09 6.39 -9.87
C GLU A 105 -0.66 6.81 -10.16
N LEU A 106 0.24 6.55 -9.21
CA LEU A 106 1.68 6.59 -9.45
C LEU A 106 2.23 5.18 -9.38
N SER A 107 3.10 4.87 -10.31
CA SER A 107 3.69 3.55 -10.42
C SER A 107 5.11 3.64 -10.94
N THR A 108 5.97 2.71 -10.53
CA THR A 108 7.31 2.55 -11.10
C THR A 108 7.24 1.61 -12.31
N VAL A 109 8.35 1.39 -13.00
CA VAL A 109 8.37 0.36 -14.06
C VAL A 109 8.18 -1.06 -13.53
N PHE A 110 8.51 -1.31 -12.25
CA PHE A 110 8.36 -2.63 -11.63
C PHE A 110 6.98 -2.83 -11.01
N ARG A 111 6.28 -1.75 -10.65
CA ARG A 111 4.95 -1.75 -10.03
C ARG A 111 4.82 -2.77 -8.89
N ASP A 112 5.90 -2.93 -8.12
CA ASP A 112 5.92 -3.64 -6.86
C ASP A 112 4.95 -2.97 -5.87
N VAL A 113 4.95 -1.64 -5.87
CA VAL A 113 3.98 -0.82 -5.14
C VAL A 113 3.42 0.26 -6.06
N ASP A 114 2.09 0.31 -6.14
CA ASP A 114 1.38 1.43 -6.74
C ASP A 114 0.93 2.42 -5.65
N GLU A 115 0.98 3.72 -5.95
CA GLU A 115 0.43 4.78 -5.11
C GLU A 115 -0.89 5.29 -5.69
N LEU A 116 -1.97 5.18 -4.92
CA LEU A 116 -3.25 5.78 -5.27
C LEU A 116 -3.44 7.09 -4.48
N VAL A 117 -3.57 8.20 -5.21
CA VAL A 117 -3.78 9.53 -4.66
C VAL A 117 -5.22 9.95 -4.86
N VAL A 118 -5.93 10.15 -3.75
CA VAL A 118 -7.34 10.51 -3.73
C VAL A 118 -7.59 11.70 -2.81
N GLY A 119 -8.47 12.60 -3.23
CA GLY A 119 -8.78 13.83 -2.50
C GLY A 119 -10.26 13.97 -2.17
N VAL A 120 -10.55 14.63 -1.04
CA VAL A 120 -11.89 15.14 -0.71
C VAL A 120 -11.82 16.61 -0.32
N THR A 121 -12.90 17.32 -0.59
CA THR A 121 -13.16 18.66 -0.08
C THR A 121 -14.12 18.58 1.10
N VAL A 122 -13.69 19.12 2.23
CA VAL A 122 -14.48 19.28 3.44
C VAL A 122 -15.11 20.67 3.43
N SER A 123 -16.30 20.81 4.02
CA SER A 123 -16.98 22.10 4.14
C SER A 123 -16.07 23.19 4.72
N GLY A 124 -16.19 24.41 4.19
CA GLY A 124 -15.24 25.48 4.48
C GLY A 124 -14.04 25.55 3.52
N GLY A 125 -14.01 24.69 2.49
CA GLY A 125 -12.99 24.71 1.44
C GLY A 125 -11.67 24.04 1.84
N HIS A 126 -11.67 23.25 2.92
CA HIS A 126 -10.50 22.50 3.34
C HIS A 126 -10.34 21.26 2.46
N CYS A 127 -9.10 20.94 2.08
CA CYS A 127 -8.80 19.75 1.30
C CYS A 127 -8.07 18.72 2.16
N LEU A 128 -8.39 17.45 1.94
CA LEU A 128 -7.66 16.30 2.46
C LEU A 128 -7.30 15.41 1.29
N THR A 129 -6.02 15.08 1.15
CA THR A 129 -5.51 14.16 0.14
C THR A 129 -4.83 13.00 0.83
N ALA A 130 -5.23 11.78 0.49
CA ALA A 130 -4.54 10.56 0.90
C ALA A 130 -3.69 10.04 -0.25
N VAL A 131 -2.45 9.64 0.06
CA VAL A 131 -1.58 8.84 -0.81
C VAL A 131 -1.52 7.46 -0.19
N VAL A 132 -2.02 6.44 -0.88
CA VAL A 132 -2.17 5.09 -0.35
C VAL A 132 -1.27 4.14 -1.12
N HIS A 133 -0.39 3.43 -0.43
CA HIS A 133 0.53 2.46 -1.02
C HIS A 133 -0.16 1.09 -1.10
N VAL A 134 -0.31 0.57 -2.32
CA VAL A 134 -0.87 -0.74 -2.63
C VAL A 134 0.26 -1.63 -3.11
N ASP A 135 0.54 -2.68 -2.34
CA ASP A 135 1.54 -3.70 -2.65
C ASP A 135 0.90 -4.74 -3.57
N ASN A 136 1.44 -4.83 -4.79
CA ASN A 136 0.91 -5.72 -5.82
C ASN A 136 1.41 -7.15 -5.64
N GLU A 137 2.59 -7.34 -5.03
CA GLU A 137 3.16 -8.66 -4.70
C GLU A 137 2.37 -9.36 -3.59
N LEU A 138 1.71 -8.59 -2.72
CA LEU A 138 0.83 -9.09 -1.66
C LEU A 138 -0.65 -9.18 -2.07
N GLY A 139 -0.93 -9.36 -3.36
CA GLY A 139 -2.29 -9.51 -3.89
C GLY A 139 -3.09 -8.21 -3.86
N PHE A 140 -2.45 -7.11 -4.27
CA PHE A 140 -3.05 -5.76 -4.29
C PHE A 140 -3.50 -5.27 -2.91
N ARG A 141 -2.63 -5.41 -1.90
CA ARG A 141 -2.98 -5.09 -0.51
C ARG A 141 -2.47 -3.71 -0.10
N VAL A 142 -3.27 -2.96 0.66
CA VAL A 142 -2.77 -1.70 1.24
C VAL A 142 -1.77 -1.99 2.37
N VAL A 143 -0.55 -1.47 2.22
CA VAL A 143 0.56 -1.68 3.16
C VAL A 143 0.91 -0.42 3.95
N ASP A 144 0.66 0.77 3.41
CA ASP A 144 0.98 2.05 4.05
C ASP A 144 0.16 3.20 3.41
N GLY A 145 0.23 4.39 4.00
CA GLY A 145 -0.38 5.58 3.43
C GLY A 145 -0.14 6.84 4.23
N ARG A 146 -0.27 7.97 3.55
CA ARG A 146 0.04 9.31 4.05
C ARG A 146 -1.14 10.24 3.81
N LEU A 147 -1.32 11.21 4.71
CA LEU A 147 -2.39 12.21 4.63
C LEU A 147 -1.81 13.62 4.54
N TYR A 148 -2.34 14.42 3.63
CA TYR A 148 -1.97 15.81 3.43
C TYR A 148 -3.20 16.72 3.52
N ALA A 149 -3.10 17.80 4.29
CA ALA A 149 -4.10 18.87 4.30
C ALA A 149 -3.89 19.85 3.13
N ARG A 150 -3.85 19.31 1.90
CA ARG A 150 -3.59 20.05 0.65
C ARG A 150 -4.46 19.46 -0.47
N HIS A 151 -4.70 20.26 -1.52
CA HIS A 151 -5.40 19.80 -2.72
C HIS A 151 -4.58 18.74 -3.46
N VAL A 152 -5.26 17.82 -4.15
CA VAL A 152 -4.62 16.70 -4.86
C VAL A 152 -3.55 17.18 -5.84
N ASP A 153 -3.81 18.24 -6.59
CA ASP A 153 -2.86 18.79 -7.56
C ASP A 153 -1.55 19.26 -6.92
N VAL A 154 -1.61 19.81 -5.70
CA VAL A 154 -0.40 20.27 -4.99
C VAL A 154 0.43 19.08 -4.51
N VAL A 155 -0.23 17.99 -4.12
CA VAL A 155 0.46 16.76 -3.69
C VAL A 155 1.08 16.06 -4.90
N VAL A 156 0.31 15.90 -5.99
CA VAL A 156 0.78 15.28 -7.23
C VAL A 156 1.93 16.06 -7.83
N ALA A 157 1.83 17.39 -7.95
CA ALA A 157 2.92 18.23 -8.47
C ALA A 157 4.20 18.15 -7.63
N ALA A 158 4.08 17.94 -6.31
CA ALA A 158 5.24 17.74 -5.44
C ALA A 158 5.91 16.38 -5.68
N ILE A 159 5.14 15.34 -6.03
CA ILE A 159 5.68 14.02 -6.36
C ILE A 159 6.31 14.03 -7.77
N GLU A 160 5.63 14.62 -8.75
CA GLU A 160 6.14 14.81 -10.13
C GLU A 160 7.43 15.66 -10.16
N GLY A 161 7.56 16.61 -9.24
CA GLY A 161 8.77 17.41 -9.06
C GLY A 161 9.94 16.67 -8.39
N GLY A 162 9.75 15.40 -8.03
CA GLY A 162 10.80 14.53 -7.50
C GLY A 162 11.87 14.17 -8.54
N GLU A 163 12.97 13.58 -8.09
CA GLU A 163 14.13 13.24 -8.94
C GLU A 163 14.05 11.85 -9.57
N ASP A 164 13.00 11.06 -9.29
CA ASP A 164 12.88 9.69 -9.81
C ASP A 164 12.30 9.69 -11.25
N PRO A 165 13.12 9.38 -12.27
CA PRO A 165 12.68 9.42 -13.66
C PRO A 165 11.78 8.24 -14.05
N ASP A 166 11.68 7.20 -13.20
CA ASP A 166 10.96 5.97 -13.50
C ASP A 166 9.53 5.96 -12.92
N VAL A 167 9.18 6.98 -12.13
CA VAL A 167 7.80 7.22 -11.66
C VAL A 167 6.93 7.67 -12.83
N ARG A 168 5.86 6.93 -13.06
CA ARG A 168 4.79 7.24 -14.01
C ARG A 168 3.59 7.75 -13.24
N VAL A 169 3.03 8.85 -13.73
CA VAL A 169 1.84 9.47 -13.16
C VAL A 169 0.71 9.33 -14.17
N ARG A 170 -0.40 8.72 -13.75
CA ARG A 170 -1.56 8.46 -14.60
C ARG A 170 -2.82 8.91 -13.89
N ASP A 171 -3.60 9.76 -14.54
CA ASP A 171 -4.94 10.10 -14.05
C ASP A 171 -5.86 8.87 -14.16
N ILE A 172 -6.61 8.62 -13.09
CA ILE A 172 -7.66 7.61 -13.01
C ILE A 172 -8.96 8.25 -12.57
N THR A 173 -10.09 7.59 -12.81
CA THR A 173 -11.35 8.11 -12.28
C THR A 173 -11.38 7.92 -10.75
N PRO A 174 -11.96 8.86 -9.98
CA PRO A 174 -12.16 8.66 -8.55
C PRO A 174 -12.99 7.42 -8.21
N ALA A 175 -13.83 6.96 -9.14
CA ALA A 175 -14.62 5.75 -8.98
C ALA A 175 -13.75 4.49 -9.08
N ASP A 176 -12.81 4.43 -10.03
CA ASP A 176 -11.86 3.32 -10.15
C ASP A 176 -10.92 3.29 -8.94
N ALA A 177 -10.44 4.46 -8.51
CA ALA A 177 -9.64 4.58 -7.29
C ALA A 177 -10.40 4.05 -6.07
N ARG A 178 -11.70 4.35 -5.95
CA ARG A 178 -12.54 3.79 -4.88
C ARG A 178 -12.65 2.28 -4.97
N ALA A 179 -12.91 1.73 -6.15
CA ALA A 179 -13.08 0.30 -6.35
C ALA A 179 -11.81 -0.47 -5.93
N ARG A 180 -10.65 -0.02 -6.41
CA ARG A 180 -9.33 -0.58 -6.07
C ARG A 180 -9.02 -0.48 -4.58
N LEU A 181 -9.17 0.70 -3.99
CA LEU A 181 -8.89 0.90 -2.56
C LEU A 181 -9.87 0.12 -1.67
N THR A 182 -11.12 -0.03 -2.08
CA THR A 182 -12.10 -0.83 -1.33
C THR A 182 -11.69 -2.30 -1.30
N ASP A 183 -11.26 -2.83 -2.43
CA ASP A 183 -10.78 -4.22 -2.52
C ASP A 183 -9.48 -4.41 -1.72
N ALA A 184 -8.50 -3.53 -1.93
CA ALA A 184 -7.21 -3.56 -1.23
C ALA A 184 -7.32 -3.40 0.30
N LEU A 185 -8.36 -2.72 0.80
CA LEU A 185 -8.61 -2.51 2.24
C LEU A 185 -9.46 -3.60 2.90
N ARG A 186 -10.00 -4.53 2.10
CA ARG A 186 -10.86 -5.65 2.55
C ARG A 186 -10.09 -6.64 3.39
N ASP A 187 -8.84 -6.89 3.01
CA ASP A 187 -8.00 -7.88 3.66
C ASP A 187 -7.65 -7.53 5.12
N PRO A 188 -7.37 -8.56 5.95
CA PRO A 188 -6.95 -8.36 7.32
C PRO A 188 -5.79 -7.37 7.43
N ASP A 189 -5.86 -6.51 8.45
CA ASP A 189 -4.81 -5.54 8.69
C ASP A 189 -3.52 -6.24 9.15
N LEU A 190 -2.49 -6.20 8.31
CA LEU A 190 -1.19 -6.82 8.58
C LEU A 190 -0.53 -6.27 9.86
N ASP A 191 -0.71 -4.98 10.14
CA ASP A 191 -0.15 -4.38 11.36
C ASP A 191 -0.92 -4.84 12.60
N ALA A 192 -2.24 -5.04 12.49
CA ALA A 192 -3.03 -5.63 13.56
C ALA A 192 -2.62 -7.10 13.80
N LEU A 193 -2.48 -7.90 12.75
CA LEU A 193 -2.07 -9.31 12.84
C LEU A 193 -0.67 -9.48 13.45
N SER A 194 0.25 -8.56 13.11
CA SER A 194 1.62 -8.57 13.63
C SER A 194 1.77 -7.84 14.97
N GLY A 195 0.70 -7.27 15.52
CA GLY A 195 0.74 -6.48 16.75
C GLY A 195 1.56 -5.19 16.63
N ARG A 196 1.88 -4.75 15.41
CA ARG A 196 2.63 -3.52 15.17
C ARG A 196 1.74 -2.30 15.37
N SER A 197 2.35 -1.23 15.90
CA SER A 197 1.75 0.09 15.95
C SER A 197 2.53 1.01 15.02
N THR A 198 2.03 1.17 13.80
CA THR A 198 2.62 2.02 12.77
C THR A 198 1.81 3.30 12.61
N PRO A 199 2.38 4.38 12.03
CA PRO A 199 1.62 5.56 11.65
C PRO A 199 0.46 5.23 10.69
N TRP A 200 0.67 4.28 9.77
CA TRP A 200 -0.35 3.80 8.84
C TRP A 200 -1.58 3.25 9.55
N ARG A 201 -1.37 2.33 10.50
CA ARG A 201 -2.44 1.68 11.26
C ARG A 201 -3.37 2.71 11.90
N GLN A 202 -2.79 3.78 12.45
CA GLN A 202 -3.51 4.89 13.07
C GLN A 202 -4.29 5.75 12.05
N LEU A 203 -3.84 5.85 10.80
CA LEU A 203 -4.49 6.59 9.72
C LEU A 203 -5.55 5.77 8.97
N ARG A 204 -5.50 4.43 9.05
CA ARG A 204 -6.34 3.52 8.28
C ARG A 204 -7.85 3.79 8.43
N PRO A 205 -8.43 4.05 9.63
CA PRO A 205 -9.84 4.42 9.75
C PRO A 205 -10.23 5.69 8.97
N LEU A 206 -9.37 6.71 8.99
CA LEU A 206 -9.60 7.95 8.23
C LEU A 206 -9.52 7.73 6.73
N VAL A 207 -8.56 6.93 6.25
CA VAL A 207 -8.46 6.57 4.81
C VAL A 207 -9.67 5.76 4.38
N ARG A 208 -10.14 4.80 5.18
CA ARG A 208 -11.39 4.07 4.91
C ARG A 208 -12.58 5.01 4.76
N TRP A 209 -12.70 6.01 5.65
CA TRP A 209 -13.73 7.03 5.52
C TRP A 209 -13.58 7.84 4.21
N LEU A 210 -12.37 8.30 3.87
CA LEU A 210 -12.12 9.03 2.61
C LEU A 210 -12.55 8.24 1.39
N VAL A 211 -12.20 6.95 1.33
CA VAL A 211 -12.59 6.04 0.24
C VAL A 211 -14.11 5.95 0.11
N THR A 212 -14.84 6.02 1.22
CA THR A 212 -16.31 5.97 1.19
C THR A 212 -16.99 7.25 0.68
N VAL A 213 -16.25 8.36 0.60
CA VAL A 213 -16.73 9.64 0.05
C VAL A 213 -16.61 9.66 -1.49
N LEU A 214 -15.67 8.91 -2.04
CA LEU A 214 -15.45 8.79 -3.48
C LEU A 214 -16.70 8.21 -4.19
N PRO A 215 -16.92 8.49 -5.49
CA PRO A 215 -18.05 7.93 -6.23
C PRO A 215 -17.97 6.40 -6.38
N ASP A 216 -19.11 5.72 -6.37
CA ASP A 216 -19.23 4.29 -6.70
C ASP A 216 -19.15 4.04 -8.21
N GLY A 217 -19.06 2.76 -8.61
CA GLY A 217 -19.27 2.32 -9.99
C GLY A 217 -18.02 2.30 -10.88
N GLY A 218 -16.83 2.38 -10.30
CA GLY A 218 -15.57 2.18 -11.02
C GLY A 218 -15.11 0.72 -11.04
N ASP A 219 -13.97 0.51 -11.70
CA ASP A 219 -13.36 -0.79 -11.89
C ASP A 219 -12.14 -1.01 -10.95
N ALA A 220 -12.16 -2.13 -10.25
CA ALA A 220 -11.05 -2.56 -9.40
C ALA A 220 -9.91 -3.21 -10.19
N VAL A 221 -10.14 -3.58 -11.46
CA VAL A 221 -9.13 -4.19 -12.31
C VAL A 221 -7.96 -3.21 -12.48
N VAL A 222 -6.80 -3.66 -12.00
CA VAL A 222 -5.53 -3.04 -12.33
C VAL A 222 -5.19 -3.51 -13.75
N ALA A 223 -4.90 -2.58 -14.65
CA ALA A 223 -4.35 -2.94 -15.95
C ALA A 223 -3.01 -3.63 -15.67
N ALA A 224 -2.99 -4.96 -15.69
CA ALA A 224 -1.78 -5.74 -15.56
C ALA A 224 -0.88 -5.46 -16.77
N ALA A 225 0.42 -5.71 -16.60
CA ALA A 225 1.32 -5.80 -17.75
C ALA A 225 1.03 -7.12 -18.48
N GLY A 226 -0.04 -7.14 -19.29
CA GLY A 226 -0.43 -8.28 -20.14
C GLY A 226 -1.35 -9.29 -19.44
N ASP A 227 -2.45 -9.64 -20.12
CA ASP A 227 -3.24 -10.84 -19.83
C ASP A 227 -2.36 -12.10 -20.03
N ASP A 228 -2.59 -13.14 -19.22
CA ASP A 228 -2.00 -14.50 -19.25
C ASP A 228 -0.62 -14.57 -19.94
N VAL A 229 0.44 -14.22 -19.21
CA VAL A 229 1.80 -14.52 -19.67
C VAL A 229 1.96 -16.03 -19.77
N ASP A 230 2.10 -16.54 -20.99
CA ASP A 230 2.45 -17.92 -21.24
C ASP A 230 3.95 -18.12 -20.89
N LEU A 231 4.17 -18.76 -19.75
CA LEU A 231 5.50 -19.02 -19.21
C LEU A 231 6.34 -19.90 -20.17
N ASP A 232 5.71 -20.81 -20.91
CA ASP A 232 6.38 -21.68 -21.86
C ASP A 232 6.92 -20.87 -23.04
N ASP A 233 6.12 -19.95 -23.57
CA ASP A 233 6.51 -19.05 -24.65
C ASP A 233 7.66 -18.12 -24.22
N VAL A 234 7.58 -17.56 -23.00
CA VAL A 234 8.65 -16.71 -22.46
C VAL A 234 9.94 -17.50 -22.25
N THR A 235 9.82 -18.72 -21.70
CA THR A 235 10.96 -19.62 -21.49
C THR A 235 11.61 -19.99 -22.81
N ALA A 236 10.83 -20.38 -23.82
CA ALA A 236 11.32 -20.69 -25.15
C ALA A 236 12.01 -19.49 -25.81
N ALA A 237 11.44 -18.28 -25.68
CA ALA A 237 12.03 -17.06 -26.19
C ALA A 237 13.38 -16.74 -25.51
N PHE A 238 13.45 -16.83 -24.18
CA PHE A 238 14.71 -16.64 -23.44
C PHE A 238 15.76 -17.65 -23.89
N LEU A 239 15.44 -18.94 -23.94
CA LEU A 239 16.36 -20.01 -24.32
C LEU A 239 16.89 -19.87 -25.76
N ALA A 240 16.06 -19.33 -26.68
CA ALA A 240 16.47 -19.03 -28.05
C ALA A 240 17.38 -17.78 -28.16
N SER A 241 17.38 -16.91 -27.15
CA SER A 241 18.15 -15.67 -27.14
C SER A 241 19.66 -15.91 -26.95
N PRO A 242 20.52 -14.93 -27.27
CA PRO A 242 21.95 -15.02 -26.98
C PRO A 242 22.26 -15.26 -25.49
N TRP A 243 21.43 -14.75 -24.59
CA TRP A 243 21.57 -14.92 -23.14
C TRP A 243 21.11 -16.30 -22.65
N GLY A 244 20.16 -16.93 -23.35
CA GLY A 244 19.65 -18.26 -23.00
C GLY A 244 20.51 -19.44 -23.47
N ARG A 245 21.41 -19.23 -24.44
CA ARG A 245 22.26 -20.30 -25.01
C ARG A 245 23.05 -21.13 -24.00
N PRO A 246 23.55 -20.59 -22.87
CA PRO A 246 24.20 -21.40 -21.84
C PRO A 246 23.25 -22.37 -21.11
N TRP A 247 21.94 -22.13 -21.19
CA TRP A 247 20.90 -22.76 -20.36
C TRP A 247 20.07 -23.82 -21.10
N VAL A 248 20.36 -24.09 -22.38
CA VAL A 248 19.60 -25.04 -23.22
C VAL A 248 19.97 -26.53 -23.04
N ARG A 249 20.83 -26.88 -22.07
CA ARG A 249 21.37 -28.25 -21.92
C ARG A 249 20.98 -28.86 -20.59
N SER A 250 20.83 -30.18 -20.56
CA SER A 250 20.56 -30.94 -19.34
C SER A 250 19.24 -30.51 -18.68
N ASP A 251 19.21 -30.52 -17.35
CA ASP A 251 18.21 -30.05 -16.39
C ASP A 251 18.11 -28.51 -16.26
N LEU A 252 19.00 -27.75 -16.92
CA LEU A 252 19.00 -26.29 -16.84
C LEU A 252 17.74 -25.59 -17.39
N PRO A 253 17.02 -26.11 -18.40
CA PRO A 253 15.73 -25.55 -18.79
C PRO A 253 14.68 -25.60 -17.67
N GLU A 254 14.68 -26.64 -16.84
CA GLU A 254 13.77 -26.75 -15.69
C GLU A 254 14.10 -25.69 -14.63
N LEU A 255 15.40 -25.41 -14.42
CA LEU A 255 15.84 -24.30 -13.58
C LEU A 255 15.41 -22.93 -14.14
N VAL A 256 15.46 -22.75 -15.46
CA VAL A 256 14.98 -21.53 -16.13
C VAL A 256 13.48 -21.34 -15.89
N GLU A 257 12.69 -22.38 -16.12
CA GLU A 257 11.25 -22.37 -15.90
C GLU A 257 10.92 -22.07 -14.44
N ALA A 258 11.62 -22.69 -13.48
CA ALA A 258 11.43 -22.43 -12.05
C ALA A 258 11.73 -20.98 -11.66
N VAL A 259 12.84 -20.41 -12.15
CA VAL A 259 13.19 -19.01 -11.86
C VAL A 259 12.24 -18.03 -12.53
N LEU A 260 11.86 -18.25 -13.80
CA LEU A 260 10.87 -17.40 -14.48
C LEU A 260 9.49 -17.54 -13.82
N GLY A 261 9.11 -18.74 -13.39
CA GLY A 261 7.89 -18.99 -12.63
C GLY A 261 7.82 -18.20 -11.33
N ASP A 262 8.92 -18.13 -10.57
CA ASP A 262 9.01 -17.24 -9.39
C ASP A 262 8.87 -15.76 -9.77
N GLY A 263 9.39 -15.38 -10.95
CA GLY A 263 9.27 -14.03 -11.50
C GLY A 263 7.82 -13.59 -11.75
N LEU A 264 6.89 -14.53 -11.99
CA LEU A 264 5.44 -14.21 -12.08
C LEU A 264 4.89 -13.62 -10.78
N GLY A 265 5.52 -13.93 -9.63
CA GLY A 265 5.16 -13.43 -8.32
C GLY A 265 5.56 -11.98 -8.03
N ASN A 266 6.08 -11.24 -9.01
CA ASN A 266 6.53 -9.84 -8.86
C ASN A 266 5.38 -8.80 -8.79
N GLY A 267 4.14 -9.24 -8.57
CA GLY A 267 2.95 -8.38 -8.49
C GLY A 267 2.39 -7.92 -9.83
N LEU A 268 3.18 -7.97 -10.91
CA LEU A 268 2.74 -7.67 -12.28
C LEU A 268 2.38 -8.90 -13.11
N GLY A 269 2.82 -10.08 -12.70
CA GLY A 269 2.67 -11.30 -13.49
C GLY A 269 3.65 -11.37 -14.66
N ASP A 270 4.74 -10.59 -14.62
CA ASP A 270 5.70 -10.50 -15.71
C ASP A 270 7.06 -11.12 -15.33
N PRO A 271 7.38 -12.33 -15.80
CA PRO A 271 8.53 -13.09 -15.34
C PRO A 271 9.88 -12.49 -15.79
N LEU A 272 9.86 -11.49 -16.67
CA LEU A 272 11.05 -10.81 -17.19
C LEU A 272 11.41 -9.51 -16.46
N LEU A 273 10.54 -9.03 -15.55
CA LEU A 273 10.77 -7.80 -14.79
C LEU A 273 11.28 -8.11 -13.38
N TRP A 274 12.59 -7.89 -13.16
CA TRP A 274 13.27 -8.23 -11.92
C TRP A 274 13.73 -6.98 -11.17
N ALA A 275 12.94 -6.58 -10.19
CA ALA A 275 13.33 -5.54 -9.24
C ALA A 275 14.41 -6.03 -8.26
N PRO A 276 15.26 -5.14 -7.70
CA PRO A 276 16.23 -5.50 -6.67
C PRO A 276 15.65 -6.26 -5.47
N HIS A 277 14.40 -5.96 -5.09
CA HIS A 277 13.71 -6.66 -4.02
C HIS A 277 13.38 -8.12 -4.39
N ASN A 278 12.92 -8.37 -5.61
CA ASN A 278 12.61 -9.72 -6.11
C ASN A 278 13.86 -10.60 -6.16
N VAL A 279 14.97 -10.03 -6.59
CA VAL A 279 16.28 -10.71 -6.52
C VAL A 279 16.64 -11.10 -5.09
N ARG A 280 16.46 -10.18 -4.12
CA ARG A 280 16.71 -10.46 -2.70
C ARG A 280 15.78 -11.55 -2.16
N ARG A 281 14.52 -11.58 -2.58
CA ARG A 281 13.51 -12.56 -2.16
C ARG A 281 13.90 -13.97 -2.64
N LEU A 282 14.19 -14.12 -3.94
CA LEU A 282 14.57 -15.41 -4.52
C LEU A 282 15.90 -15.92 -3.94
N LEU A 283 16.90 -15.03 -3.79
CA LEU A 283 18.22 -15.37 -3.22
C LEU A 283 18.26 -15.30 -1.67
N HIS A 284 17.11 -15.40 -1.00
CA HIS A 284 17.11 -15.47 0.45
C HIS A 284 17.65 -16.84 0.92
N PRO A 285 18.55 -16.91 1.93
CA PRO A 285 19.12 -18.18 2.39
C PRO A 285 18.10 -19.20 2.93
N GLU A 286 16.93 -18.73 3.36
CA GLU A 286 15.82 -19.56 3.85
C GLU A 286 14.69 -19.67 2.81
N SER A 287 14.97 -19.30 1.56
CA SER A 287 14.02 -19.43 0.46
C SER A 287 13.72 -20.92 0.22
N ILE A 288 12.44 -21.28 0.18
CA ILE A 288 11.95 -22.62 -0.16
C ILE A 288 11.33 -22.66 -1.56
N TRP A 289 11.56 -21.60 -2.35
CA TRP A 289 10.87 -21.38 -3.63
C TRP A 289 11.43 -22.22 -4.79
N LEU A 290 12.65 -22.75 -4.64
CA LEU A 290 13.26 -23.63 -5.62
C LEU A 290 13.43 -25.02 -5.00
N ASP A 291 13.21 -26.05 -5.81
CA ASP A 291 13.52 -27.41 -5.41
C ASP A 291 15.04 -27.63 -5.44
N HIS A 292 15.65 -27.70 -4.27
CA HIS A 292 17.10 -27.84 -4.12
C HIS A 292 17.60 -29.29 -4.30
N GLU A 293 16.69 -30.26 -4.35
CA GLU A 293 17.02 -31.68 -4.52
C GLU A 293 17.15 -32.04 -6.02
N ASP A 294 16.28 -31.47 -6.85
CA ASP A 294 16.18 -31.82 -8.27
C ASP A 294 16.80 -30.79 -9.23
N LEU A 295 17.13 -29.57 -8.77
CA LEU A 295 17.69 -28.50 -9.61
C LEU A 295 19.11 -28.08 -9.20
N ASP A 296 19.93 -27.71 -10.20
CA ASP A 296 21.26 -27.09 -10.00
C ASP A 296 21.15 -25.64 -9.49
N THR A 297 20.70 -25.50 -8.24
CA THR A 297 20.40 -24.21 -7.61
C THR A 297 21.65 -23.36 -7.35
N GLU A 298 22.86 -23.93 -7.38
CA GLU A 298 24.11 -23.14 -7.35
C GLU A 298 24.23 -22.17 -8.53
N ARG A 299 23.55 -22.46 -9.65
CA ARG A 299 23.59 -21.62 -10.86
C ARG A 299 22.56 -20.50 -10.90
N VAL A 300 21.63 -20.44 -9.95
CA VAL A 300 20.57 -19.41 -9.90
C VAL A 300 21.12 -17.98 -9.99
N PRO A 301 22.20 -17.59 -9.29
CA PRO A 301 22.74 -16.24 -9.43
C PRO A 301 23.29 -15.94 -10.83
N GLU A 302 23.87 -16.92 -11.52
CA GLU A 302 24.35 -16.73 -12.89
C GLU A 302 23.15 -16.60 -13.84
N LEU A 303 22.16 -17.47 -13.71
CA LEU A 303 20.92 -17.45 -14.49
C LEU A 303 20.17 -16.12 -14.32
N LEU A 304 20.00 -15.64 -13.09
CA LEU A 304 19.35 -14.36 -12.82
C LEU A 304 20.04 -13.21 -13.53
N ARG A 305 21.38 -13.19 -13.62
CA ARG A 305 22.08 -12.11 -14.33
C ARG A 305 21.75 -12.13 -15.82
N ASP A 306 21.58 -13.30 -16.41
CA ASP A 306 21.23 -13.43 -17.83
C ASP A 306 19.75 -13.12 -18.09
N ILE A 307 18.85 -13.58 -17.22
CA ILE A 307 17.42 -13.25 -17.28
C ILE A 307 17.21 -11.74 -17.10
N ILE A 308 17.84 -11.10 -16.10
CA ILE A 308 17.73 -9.65 -15.86
C ILE A 308 18.18 -8.88 -17.10
N ARG A 309 19.33 -9.23 -17.69
CA ARG A 309 19.85 -8.55 -18.89
C ARG A 309 18.91 -8.72 -20.08
N TYR A 310 18.43 -9.94 -20.32
CA TYR A 310 17.50 -10.23 -21.40
C TYR A 310 16.18 -9.50 -21.19
N GLY A 311 15.52 -9.74 -20.05
CA GLY A 311 14.20 -9.20 -19.74
C GLY A 311 14.18 -7.68 -19.72
N HIS A 312 15.16 -7.04 -19.08
CA HIS A 312 15.23 -5.58 -19.05
C HIS A 312 15.51 -4.98 -20.43
N ALA A 313 16.29 -5.66 -21.28
CA ALA A 313 16.51 -5.23 -22.66
C ALA A 313 15.23 -5.37 -23.51
N GLU A 314 14.54 -6.52 -23.43
CA GLU A 314 13.28 -6.76 -24.15
C GLU A 314 12.18 -5.77 -23.73
N ARG A 315 12.17 -5.35 -22.46
CA ARG A 315 11.19 -4.37 -21.93
C ARG A 315 11.66 -2.93 -22.00
N GLY A 316 12.86 -2.68 -22.55
CA GLY A 316 13.38 -1.33 -22.78
C GLY A 316 13.63 -0.53 -21.49
N LEU A 317 14.03 -1.21 -20.40
CA LEU A 317 14.33 -0.55 -19.13
C LEU A 317 15.59 0.31 -19.23
N ARG A 318 15.63 1.36 -18.41
CA ARG A 318 16.80 2.24 -18.27
C ARG A 318 18.00 1.44 -17.73
N PRO A 319 19.23 1.65 -18.23
CA PRO A 319 20.40 0.90 -17.78
C PRO A 319 20.63 0.91 -16.27
N GLY A 320 20.36 2.03 -15.59
CA GLY A 320 20.49 2.12 -14.14
C GLY A 320 19.64 1.11 -13.36
N LEU A 321 18.44 0.78 -13.84
CA LEU A 321 17.57 -0.21 -13.21
C LEU A 321 18.11 -1.63 -13.36
N THR A 322 18.69 -1.92 -14.52
CA THR A 322 19.42 -3.18 -14.77
C THR A 322 20.64 -3.28 -13.87
N ASP A 323 21.41 -2.20 -13.74
CA ASP A 323 22.58 -2.16 -12.85
C ASP A 323 22.19 -2.37 -11.38
N ASP A 324 21.09 -1.77 -10.92
CA ASP A 324 20.57 -1.94 -9.56
C ASP A 324 20.13 -3.39 -9.28
N ALA A 325 19.43 -4.02 -10.23
CA ALA A 325 19.01 -5.42 -10.12
C ALA A 325 20.22 -6.37 -10.11
N LEU A 326 21.21 -6.15 -10.98
CA LEU A 326 22.45 -6.93 -11.00
C LEU A 326 23.28 -6.73 -9.71
N ALA A 327 23.34 -5.51 -9.18
CA ALA A 327 24.00 -5.23 -7.91
C ALA A 327 23.30 -5.93 -6.72
N ALA A 328 21.98 -6.13 -6.80
CA ALA A 328 21.26 -6.94 -5.82
C ALA A 328 21.67 -8.42 -5.90
N VAL A 329 21.86 -8.97 -7.10
CA VAL A 329 22.39 -10.34 -7.27
C VAL A 329 23.74 -10.47 -6.59
N ASP A 330 24.67 -9.54 -6.87
CA ASP A 330 26.01 -9.56 -6.29
C ASP A 330 25.99 -9.47 -4.75
N ARG A 331 25.06 -8.70 -4.20
CA ARG A 331 24.90 -8.53 -2.76
C ARG A 331 24.39 -9.79 -2.06
N HIS A 332 23.46 -10.52 -2.69
CA HIS A 332 22.74 -11.61 -2.04
C HIS A 332 23.27 -13.01 -2.38
N ALA A 333 23.87 -13.20 -3.56
CA ALA A 333 24.40 -14.47 -4.02
C ALA A 333 25.36 -15.18 -3.03
N PRO A 334 26.31 -14.49 -2.34
CA PRO A 334 27.24 -15.19 -1.46
C PRO A 334 26.57 -15.92 -0.29
N ARG A 335 25.53 -15.32 0.29
CA ARG A 335 24.81 -15.94 1.42
C ARG A 335 23.91 -17.07 0.95
N TYR A 336 23.27 -16.90 -0.19
CA TYR A 336 22.46 -17.93 -0.84
C TYR A 336 23.29 -19.18 -1.15
N LEU A 337 24.42 -19.02 -1.85
CA LEU A 337 25.29 -20.15 -2.22
C LEU A 337 25.87 -20.86 -1.01
N ALA A 338 26.15 -20.13 0.08
CA ALA A 338 26.58 -20.75 1.33
C ALA A 338 25.48 -21.64 1.95
N ALA A 339 24.22 -21.24 1.85
CA ALA A 339 23.09 -22.04 2.34
C ALA A 339 22.82 -23.27 1.46
N VAL A 340 22.83 -23.11 0.13
CA VAL A 340 22.64 -24.23 -0.82
C VAL A 340 23.68 -25.33 -0.57
N ARG A 341 24.96 -24.96 -0.40
CA ARG A 341 26.03 -25.92 -0.10
C ARG A 341 25.83 -26.62 1.24
N ALA A 342 25.40 -25.89 2.27
CA ALA A 342 25.13 -26.49 3.57
C ALA A 342 23.99 -27.51 3.51
N TRP A 343 22.96 -27.28 2.69
CA TRP A 343 21.87 -28.24 2.49
C TRP A 343 22.32 -29.50 1.77
N HIS A 344 23.18 -29.38 0.75
CA HIS A 344 23.75 -30.55 0.08
C HIS A 344 24.64 -31.37 1.02
N ASP A 345 25.35 -30.73 1.95
CA ASP A 345 26.16 -31.41 2.97
C ASP A 345 25.29 -32.12 4.04
N ASP A 346 24.10 -31.61 4.36
CA ASP A 346 23.18 -32.21 5.36
C ASP A 346 22.36 -33.40 4.81
N VAL A 347 22.21 -33.52 3.49
CA VAL A 347 21.44 -34.58 2.80
C VAL A 347 22.33 -35.75 2.34
N ALA A 348 23.66 -35.58 2.27
CA ALA A 348 24.65 -36.58 1.85
C ALA A 348 25.08 -37.56 2.95
#